data_AF-A0A948BES1-F1
#
_entry.id   AF-A0A948BES1-F1
#
_cell.length_a   1.000
_cell.length_b   1.000
_cell.length_c   1.000
_cell.angle_alpha   90.00
_cell.angle_beta   90.00
_cell.angle_gamma   90.00
#
_symmetry.space_group_name_H-M   'P 1'
#
loop_
_entity.id
_entity.type
_entity.pdbx_description
1 polymer ?
#
loop_
_entity_poly.entity_id
_entity_poly.type
_entity_poly.pdbx_seq_one_letter_code
_entity_poly.pdbx_strand_id
1 'polypeptide(L)'
;MNIDHERKQTKSKWYENYLPFIARSPEMQIKWLVSVFRKGTLTDQEITPYIRLLLTEESEYRMVHLKELFKDVEPSVLTKMLLAADIYDTIKLMGILPDPIVSDLVIALKKTPPPYEKNKELLVDRLYKTIYDRSHGLLDKAAGLILSTDNIPENFEFAYGRFKEIIRDEELLSSLFPRAKV
;
A
#
# COMPACT_ATOMS: atom_id res chain seq x y z
N MET A 1 -42.71 -33.62 -17.94
CA MET A 1 -41.56 -33.93 -17.07
C MET A 1 -40.53 -32.85 -17.28
N ASN A 2 -40.17 -32.18 -16.18
CA ASN A 2 -39.38 -30.96 -16.12
C ASN A 2 -37.97 -31.16 -16.66
N ILE A 3 -37.55 -30.27 -17.57
CA ILE A 3 -36.15 -30.04 -17.86
C ILE A 3 -35.75 -28.87 -16.97
N ASP A 4 -35.25 -29.19 -15.77
CA ASP A 4 -34.66 -28.20 -14.87
C ASP A 4 -33.38 -27.65 -15.52
N HIS A 5 -33.51 -26.50 -16.17
CA HIS A 5 -32.37 -25.64 -16.46
C HIS A 5 -31.88 -25.05 -15.14
N GLU A 6 -30.98 -25.78 -14.48
CA GLU A 6 -30.06 -25.22 -13.49
C GLU A 6 -29.29 -24.06 -14.14
N ARG A 7 -29.81 -22.85 -13.99
CA ARG A 7 -29.05 -21.62 -14.23
C ARG A 7 -27.88 -21.66 -13.25
N LYS A 8 -26.71 -22.06 -13.72
CA LYS A 8 -25.43 -21.72 -13.09
C LYS A 8 -25.41 -20.21 -12.92
N GLN A 9 -25.77 -19.73 -11.73
CA GLN A 9 -25.47 -18.36 -11.31
C GLN A 9 -23.94 -18.27 -11.26
N THR A 10 -23.32 -17.90 -12.38
CA THR A 10 -21.95 -17.41 -12.39
C THR A 10 -21.91 -16.24 -11.44
N LYS A 11 -21.30 -16.42 -10.27
CA LYS A 11 -21.04 -15.34 -9.31
C LYS A 11 -20.37 -14.21 -10.08
N SER A 12 -21.08 -13.09 -10.24
CA SER A 12 -20.53 -11.85 -10.79
C SER A 12 -19.24 -11.55 -10.06
N LYS A 13 -18.14 -11.38 -10.80
CA LYS A 13 -16.85 -11.11 -10.18
C LYS A 13 -16.94 -9.73 -9.52
N TRP A 14 -16.41 -9.58 -8.30
CA TRP A 14 -16.57 -8.37 -7.49
C TRP A 14 -16.18 -7.06 -8.21
N TYR A 15 -15.26 -7.15 -9.17
CA TYR A 15 -14.75 -6.04 -9.95
C TYR A 15 -15.70 -5.59 -11.10
N GLU A 16 -16.76 -6.34 -11.41
CA GLU A 16 -17.70 -6.03 -12.49
C GLU A 16 -18.45 -4.71 -12.25
N ASN A 17 -18.71 -4.37 -10.98
CA ASN A 17 -19.29 -3.08 -10.58
C ASN A 17 -18.36 -1.89 -10.88
N TYR A 18 -17.09 -2.15 -11.18
CA TYR A 18 -16.04 -1.17 -11.41
C TYR A 18 -15.53 -1.18 -12.85
N LEU A 19 -16.20 -1.89 -13.77
CA LEU A 19 -15.83 -1.94 -15.19
C LEU A 19 -15.58 -0.56 -15.82
N PRO A 20 -16.39 0.50 -15.55
CA PRO A 20 -16.11 1.83 -16.09
C PRO A 20 -14.77 2.42 -15.64
N PHE A 21 -14.25 1.99 -14.49
CA PHE A 21 -12.93 2.40 -14.00
C PHE A 21 -11.82 1.52 -14.57
N ILE A 22 -12.03 0.20 -14.63
CA ILE A 22 -11.04 -0.76 -15.13
C ILE A 22 -10.75 -0.55 -16.62
N ALA A 23 -11.78 -0.21 -17.42
CA ALA A 23 -11.64 0.06 -18.84
C ALA A 23 -10.86 1.35 -19.17
N ARG A 24 -10.53 2.18 -18.16
CA ARG A 24 -9.77 3.42 -18.35
C ARG A 24 -8.28 3.14 -18.38
N SER A 25 -7.54 4.00 -19.09
CA SER A 25 -6.08 4.04 -19.00
C SER A 25 -5.62 4.44 -17.58
N PRO A 26 -4.38 4.11 -17.18
CA PRO A 26 -3.83 4.49 -15.87
C PRO A 26 -3.96 6.00 -15.59
N GLU A 27 -3.70 6.85 -16.57
CA GLU A 27 -3.81 8.31 -16.48
C GLU A 27 -5.24 8.74 -16.17
N MET A 28 -6.21 8.11 -16.83
CA MET A 28 -7.63 8.40 -16.64
C MET A 28 -8.14 7.87 -15.30
N GLN A 29 -7.60 6.75 -14.82
CA GLN A 29 -7.86 6.24 -13.48
C GLN A 29 -7.35 7.20 -12.40
N ILE A 30 -6.10 7.68 -12.54
CA ILE A 30 -5.49 8.67 -11.64
C ILE A 30 -6.26 9.99 -11.67
N LYS A 31 -6.55 10.53 -12.85
CA LYS A 31 -7.35 11.78 -12.99
C LYS A 31 -8.71 11.66 -12.31
N TRP A 32 -9.37 10.49 -12.43
CA TRP A 32 -10.63 10.25 -11.76
C TRP A 32 -10.46 10.22 -10.23
N LEU A 33 -9.47 9.50 -9.71
CA LEU A 33 -9.18 9.45 -8.27
C LEU A 33 -8.86 10.85 -7.71
N VAL A 34 -8.03 11.63 -8.41
CA VAL A 34 -7.72 13.02 -8.05
C VAL A 34 -9.00 13.86 -7.95
N SER A 35 -9.91 13.73 -8.93
CA SER A 35 -11.20 14.42 -8.92
C SER A 35 -12.05 14.01 -7.72
N VAL A 36 -12.12 12.72 -7.40
CA VAL A 36 -12.87 12.18 -6.25
C VAL A 36 -12.32 12.73 -4.93
N PHE A 37 -11.00 12.68 -4.72
CA PHE A 37 -10.36 13.17 -3.49
C PHE A 37 -10.47 14.69 -3.30
N ARG A 38 -10.52 15.45 -4.41
CA ARG A 38 -10.72 16.90 -4.39
C ARG A 38 -12.17 17.27 -4.05
N LYS A 39 -13.12 16.54 -4.60
CA LYS A 39 -14.56 16.80 -4.37
C LYS A 39 -15.07 16.21 -3.06
N GLY A 40 -14.39 15.22 -2.50
CA GLY A 40 -14.83 14.51 -1.30
C GLY A 40 -16.12 13.73 -1.52
N THR A 41 -16.34 13.21 -2.73
CA THR A 41 -17.61 12.58 -3.13
C THR A 41 -17.78 11.16 -2.63
N LEU A 42 -16.69 10.51 -2.22
CA LEU A 42 -16.67 9.14 -1.70
C LEU A 42 -15.91 9.13 -0.37
N THR A 43 -16.32 8.27 0.54
CA THR A 43 -15.60 7.96 1.78
C THR A 43 -14.35 7.13 1.48
N ASP A 44 -13.41 7.09 2.43
CA ASP A 44 -12.18 6.30 2.28
C ASP A 44 -12.46 4.83 1.96
N GLN A 45 -13.48 4.23 2.60
CA GLN A 45 -13.89 2.83 2.39
C GLN A 45 -14.46 2.59 0.99
N GLU A 46 -15.18 3.57 0.43
CA GLU A 46 -15.70 3.49 -0.94
C GLU A 46 -14.60 3.68 -1.98
N ILE A 47 -13.51 4.38 -1.64
CA ILE A 47 -12.39 4.62 -2.54
C ILE A 47 -11.40 3.43 -2.56
N THR A 48 -11.24 2.70 -1.45
CA THR A 48 -10.27 1.59 -1.34
C THR A 48 -10.30 0.61 -2.53
N PRO A 49 -11.46 0.14 -3.03
CA PRO A 49 -11.50 -0.77 -4.18
C PRO A 49 -10.89 -0.20 -5.46
N TYR A 50 -11.01 1.11 -5.69
CA TYR A 50 -10.46 1.78 -6.87
C TYR A 50 -8.93 1.91 -6.79
N ILE A 51 -8.39 2.15 -5.60
CA ILE A 51 -6.94 2.14 -5.35
C ILE A 51 -6.41 0.72 -5.61
N ARG A 52 -7.08 -0.30 -5.06
CA ARG A 52 -6.72 -1.69 -5.30
C ARG A 52 -6.73 -2.05 -6.79
N LEU A 53 -7.76 -1.61 -7.52
CA LEU A 53 -7.88 -1.85 -8.96
C LEU A 53 -6.78 -1.16 -9.76
N LEU A 54 -6.41 0.08 -9.40
CA LEU A 54 -5.28 0.80 -10.00
C LEU A 54 -3.96 0.02 -9.86
N LEU A 55 -3.78 -0.66 -8.73
CA LEU A 55 -2.57 -1.38 -8.32
C LEU A 55 -2.63 -2.90 -8.54
N THR A 56 -3.68 -3.40 -9.20
CA THR A 56 -3.88 -4.86 -9.38
C THR A 56 -2.88 -5.47 -10.35
N GLU A 57 -2.49 -4.75 -11.39
CA GLU A 57 -1.56 -5.23 -12.39
C GLU A 57 -0.11 -5.02 -11.91
N GLU A 58 0.57 -6.11 -11.54
CA GLU A 58 1.91 -6.10 -10.94
C GLU A 58 3.04 -6.19 -11.98
N SER A 59 2.82 -5.76 -13.22
CA SER A 59 3.91 -5.71 -14.21
C SER A 59 4.89 -4.58 -13.88
N GLU A 60 6.19 -4.85 -14.02
CA GLU A 60 7.24 -3.85 -13.75
C GLU A 60 7.01 -2.58 -14.59
N TYR A 61 6.67 -2.76 -15.86
CA TYR A 61 6.28 -1.67 -16.76
C TYR A 61 5.14 -0.82 -16.18
N ARG A 62 4.08 -1.46 -15.65
CA ARG A 62 2.95 -0.75 -15.04
C ARG A 62 3.38 0.03 -13.81
N MET A 63 4.22 -0.54 -12.95
CA MET A 63 4.68 0.14 -11.74
C MET A 63 5.57 1.35 -12.05
N VAL A 64 6.49 1.22 -13.02
CA VAL A 64 7.31 2.33 -13.51
C VAL A 64 6.43 3.43 -14.11
N HIS A 65 5.44 3.05 -14.92
CA HIS A 65 4.52 4.00 -15.52
C HIS A 65 3.69 4.75 -14.47
N LEU A 66 3.12 4.05 -13.49
CA LEU A 66 2.39 4.68 -12.38
C LEU A 66 3.27 5.62 -11.56
N LYS A 67 4.53 5.25 -11.31
CA LYS A 67 5.50 6.09 -10.61
C LYS A 67 5.75 7.41 -11.34
N GLU A 68 5.87 7.39 -12.67
CA GLU A 68 5.98 8.61 -13.47
C GLU A 68 4.70 9.46 -13.39
N LEU A 69 3.53 8.85 -13.53
CA LEU A 69 2.26 9.57 -13.42
C LEU A 69 2.02 10.20 -12.05
N PHE A 70 2.53 9.57 -10.97
CA PHE A 70 2.39 10.10 -9.62
C PHE A 70 3.24 11.34 -9.35
N LYS A 71 4.27 11.63 -10.15
CA LYS A 71 5.05 12.89 -10.05
C LYS A 71 4.19 14.13 -10.31
N ASP A 72 3.19 14.00 -11.17
CA ASP A 72 2.27 15.09 -11.54
C ASP A 72 1.05 15.18 -10.60
N VAL A 73 0.95 14.29 -9.61
CA VAL A 73 -0.15 14.29 -8.65
C VAL A 73 0.22 15.14 -7.44
N GLU A 74 -0.70 16.00 -7.04
CA GLU A 74 -0.54 16.86 -5.87
C GLU A 74 -0.25 16.02 -4.60
N PRO A 75 0.76 16.37 -3.77
CA PRO A 75 1.12 15.60 -2.59
C PRO A 75 -0.04 15.35 -1.62
N SER A 76 -0.92 16.35 -1.45
CA SER A 76 -2.12 16.24 -0.59
C SER A 76 -3.06 15.11 -1.03
N VAL A 77 -3.15 14.84 -2.34
CA VAL A 77 -3.98 13.77 -2.89
C VAL A 77 -3.31 12.41 -2.68
N LEU A 78 -1.99 12.34 -2.85
CA LEU A 78 -1.22 11.11 -2.60
C LEU A 78 -1.31 10.68 -1.12
N THR A 79 -1.23 11.64 -0.19
CA THR A 79 -1.46 11.38 1.25
C THR A 79 -2.88 10.86 1.50
N LYS A 80 -3.91 11.40 0.83
CA LYS A 80 -5.29 10.88 0.92
C LYS A 80 -5.43 9.48 0.33
N MET A 81 -4.73 9.18 -0.77
CA MET A 81 -4.68 7.81 -1.31
C MET A 81 -4.09 6.84 -0.30
N LEU A 82 -2.97 7.20 0.35
CA LEU A 82 -2.39 6.38 1.43
C LEU A 82 -3.35 6.20 2.60
N LEU A 83 -4.10 7.23 3.00
CA LEU A 83 -5.10 7.11 4.06
C LEU A 83 -6.20 6.10 3.70
N ALA A 84 -6.72 6.14 2.48
CA ALA A 84 -7.78 5.24 2.02
C ALA A 84 -7.31 3.82 1.65
N ALA A 85 -6.03 3.63 1.37
CA ALA A 85 -5.45 2.33 1.02
C ALA A 85 -5.44 1.36 2.20
N ASP A 86 -5.63 0.08 1.94
CA ASP A 86 -5.31 -0.96 2.93
C ASP A 86 -3.80 -1.21 3.00
N ILE A 87 -3.36 -2.13 3.85
CA ILE A 87 -1.92 -2.40 4.01
C ILE A 87 -1.25 -2.97 2.73
N TYR A 88 -1.95 -3.80 1.94
CA TYR A 88 -1.36 -4.39 0.73
C TYR A 88 -1.15 -3.32 -0.35
N ASP A 89 -2.15 -2.46 -0.52
CA ASP A 89 -2.09 -1.34 -1.45
C ASP A 89 -1.12 -0.27 -0.95
N THR A 90 -1.01 -0.07 0.38
CA THR A 90 -0.02 0.84 0.98
C THR A 90 1.41 0.40 0.66
N ILE A 91 1.73 -0.89 0.74
CA ILE A 91 3.06 -1.41 0.36
C ILE A 91 3.39 -1.00 -1.08
N LYS A 92 2.45 -1.23 -2.00
CA LYS A 92 2.63 -0.88 -3.42
C LYS A 92 2.78 0.62 -3.62
N LEU A 93 1.92 1.44 -3.00
CA LEU A 93 1.98 2.89 -3.06
C LEU A 93 3.32 3.41 -2.54
N MET A 94 3.79 2.93 -1.38
CA MET A 94 5.09 3.31 -0.83
C MET A 94 6.24 2.95 -1.77
N GLY A 95 6.13 1.89 -2.56
CA GLY A 95 7.11 1.55 -3.60
C GLY A 95 7.16 2.55 -4.78
N ILE A 96 6.04 3.20 -5.11
CA ILE A 96 5.91 4.03 -6.33
C ILE A 96 5.71 5.53 -6.09
N LEU A 97 5.47 5.98 -4.86
CA LEU A 97 5.34 7.42 -4.56
C LEU A 97 6.62 8.18 -4.96
N PRO A 98 6.59 9.41 -5.48
CA PRO A 98 7.83 10.08 -5.88
C PRO A 98 8.69 10.46 -4.67
N ASP A 99 8.17 11.27 -3.76
CA ASP A 99 8.91 11.84 -2.62
C ASP A 99 8.08 11.75 -1.33
N PRO A 100 8.01 10.58 -0.68
CA PRO A 100 7.20 10.42 0.53
C PRO A 100 7.78 11.27 1.67
N ILE A 101 6.90 11.95 2.39
CA ILE A 101 7.28 12.75 3.58
C ILE A 101 7.00 11.98 4.88
N VAL A 102 7.51 12.48 6.00
CA VAL A 102 7.37 11.80 7.31
C VAL A 102 5.91 11.50 7.65
N SER A 103 4.96 12.40 7.34
CA SER A 103 3.53 12.15 7.59
C SER A 103 2.97 10.98 6.78
N ASP A 104 3.43 10.78 5.54
CA ASP A 104 3.01 9.65 4.71
C ASP A 104 3.48 8.32 5.32
N LEU A 105 4.71 8.30 5.84
CA LEU A 105 5.24 7.13 6.53
C LEU A 105 4.51 6.88 7.84
N VAL A 106 4.17 7.92 8.62
CA VAL A 106 3.36 7.75 9.82
C VAL A 106 2.01 7.12 9.48
N ILE A 107 1.36 7.53 8.37
CA ILE A 107 0.13 6.92 7.89
C ILE A 107 0.34 5.44 7.52
N ALA A 108 1.40 5.15 6.77
CA ALA A 108 1.72 3.80 6.33
C ALA A 108 2.02 2.87 7.52
N LEU A 109 2.87 3.30 8.44
CA LEU A 109 3.28 2.53 9.62
C LEU A 109 2.12 2.21 10.59
N LYS A 110 1.05 3.00 10.55
CA LYS A 110 -0.18 2.76 11.32
C LYS A 110 -1.15 1.78 10.65
N LYS A 111 -0.85 1.28 9.44
CA LYS A 111 -1.72 0.32 8.75
C LYS A 111 -1.71 -1.02 9.46
N THR A 112 -2.89 -1.55 9.71
CA THR A 112 -3.09 -2.85 10.35
C THR A 112 -3.44 -3.92 9.33
N PRO A 113 -2.81 -5.11 9.38
CA PRO A 113 -3.26 -6.26 8.62
C PRO A 113 -4.72 -6.59 8.88
N PRO A 114 -5.49 -7.03 7.86
CA PRO A 114 -6.88 -7.41 8.07
C PRO A 114 -6.99 -8.66 8.97
N PRO A 115 -8.15 -8.88 9.64
CA PRO A 115 -8.31 -9.99 10.58
C PRO A 115 -8.08 -11.37 9.97
N TYR A 116 -8.35 -11.54 8.68
CA TYR A 116 -8.23 -12.79 7.95
C TYR A 116 -6.80 -13.10 7.46
N GLU A 117 -5.86 -12.16 7.57
CA GLU A 117 -4.46 -12.40 7.17
C GLU A 117 -3.81 -13.40 8.13
N LYS A 118 -3.22 -14.46 7.58
CA LYS A 118 -2.58 -15.54 8.33
C LYS A 118 -1.18 -15.12 8.79
N ASN A 119 -0.45 -14.38 7.96
CA ASN A 119 0.94 -13.99 8.19
C ASN A 119 1.05 -12.47 8.40
N LYS A 120 0.41 -11.96 9.46
CA LYS A 120 0.33 -10.52 9.75
C LYS A 120 1.71 -9.88 9.90
N GLU A 121 2.62 -10.54 10.61
CA GLU A 121 3.99 -10.10 10.85
C GLU A 121 4.78 -9.91 9.56
N LEU A 122 4.72 -10.89 8.65
CA LEU A 122 5.41 -10.83 7.36
C LEU A 122 4.91 -9.67 6.50
N LEU A 123 3.60 -9.38 6.55
CA LEU A 123 3.01 -8.28 5.81
C LEU A 123 3.47 -6.92 6.34
N VAL A 124 3.54 -6.78 7.66
CA VAL A 124 4.09 -5.58 8.33
C VAL A 124 5.58 -5.42 8.00
N ASP A 125 6.37 -6.49 8.06
CA ASP A 125 7.80 -6.44 7.71
C ASP A 125 8.01 -6.03 6.27
N ARG A 126 7.19 -6.55 5.35
CA ARG A 126 7.27 -6.15 3.94
C ARG A 126 7.03 -4.66 3.77
N LEU A 127 6.06 -4.10 4.50
CA LEU A 127 5.83 -2.66 4.49
C LEU A 127 7.02 -1.89 5.05
N TYR A 128 7.56 -2.32 6.19
CA TYR A 128 8.68 -1.64 6.83
C TYR A 128 9.94 -1.72 5.96
N LYS A 129 10.21 -2.87 5.35
CA LYS A 129 11.28 -3.06 4.37
C LYS A 129 11.11 -2.16 3.15
N THR A 130 9.90 -2.08 2.60
CA THR A 130 9.61 -1.19 1.46
C THR A 130 9.90 0.28 1.80
N ILE A 131 9.60 0.71 3.03
CA ILE A 131 9.92 2.07 3.50
C ILE A 131 11.44 2.22 3.72
N TYR A 132 12.07 1.24 4.37
CA TYR A 132 13.49 1.23 4.69
C TYR A 132 14.35 1.35 3.43
N ASP A 133 14.08 0.51 2.43
CA ASP A 133 14.83 0.47 1.16
C ASP A 133 14.73 1.79 0.39
N ARG A 134 13.67 2.57 0.65
CA ARG A 134 13.50 3.91 0.07
C ARG A 134 14.15 5.01 0.89
N SER A 135 13.99 5.00 2.20
CA SER A 135 14.55 6.01 3.08
C SER A 135 14.59 5.56 4.55
N HIS A 136 15.72 4.99 4.95
CA HIS A 136 16.00 4.65 6.34
C HIS A 136 15.80 5.85 7.28
N GLY A 137 16.34 7.03 6.94
CA GLY A 137 16.24 8.22 7.79
C GLY A 137 14.82 8.75 7.97
N LEU A 138 13.90 8.50 7.03
CA LEU A 138 12.49 8.86 7.20
C LEU A 138 11.73 7.82 8.05
N LEU A 139 12.10 6.54 7.96
CA LEU A 139 11.51 5.48 8.77
C LEU A 139 11.69 5.75 10.27
N ASP A 140 12.91 6.02 10.70
CA ASP A 140 13.21 6.26 12.12
C ASP A 140 12.51 7.50 12.66
N LYS A 141 12.44 8.56 11.86
CA LYS A 141 11.70 9.78 12.22
C LYS A 141 10.21 9.49 12.37
N ALA A 142 9.61 8.77 11.43
CA ALA A 142 8.19 8.43 11.48
C ALA A 142 7.87 7.52 12.66
N ALA A 143 8.71 6.51 12.92
CA ALA A 143 8.57 5.63 14.08
C ALA A 143 8.70 6.40 15.39
N GLY A 144 9.71 7.28 15.52
CA GLY A 144 9.88 8.14 16.69
C GLY A 144 8.67 9.04 16.95
N LEU A 145 8.05 9.59 15.90
CA LEU A 145 6.81 10.35 16.05
C LEU A 145 5.68 9.48 16.59
N ILE A 146 5.47 8.28 16.04
CA ILE A 146 4.41 7.37 16.53
C ILE A 146 4.61 7.06 18.01
N LEU A 147 5.82 6.69 18.42
CA LEU A 147 6.17 6.36 19.80
C LEU A 147 6.04 7.54 20.77
N SER A 148 6.11 8.77 20.26
CA SER A 148 5.91 9.99 21.07
C SER A 148 4.45 10.41 21.21
N THR A 149 3.51 9.71 20.59
CA THR A 149 2.07 10.02 20.68
C THR A 149 1.33 9.08 21.63
N ASP A 150 0.22 9.54 22.20
CA ASP A 150 -0.66 8.69 23.02
C ASP A 150 -1.46 7.64 22.21
N ASN A 151 -1.34 7.67 20.88
CA ASN A 151 -2.10 6.80 19.97
C ASN A 151 -1.15 5.89 19.16
N ILE A 152 -0.37 5.10 19.90
CA ILE A 152 0.51 4.06 19.36
C ILE A 152 -0.36 2.87 18.92
N PRO A 153 -0.24 2.40 17.67
CA PRO A 153 -0.95 1.20 17.24
C PRO A 153 -0.58 -0.02 18.09
N GLU A 154 -1.54 -0.91 18.27
CA GLU A 154 -1.33 -2.16 18.99
C GLU A 154 -0.15 -2.94 18.37
N ASN A 155 0.77 -3.39 19.22
CA ASN A 155 1.99 -4.11 18.84
C ASN A 155 3.01 -3.34 17.97
N PHE A 156 2.85 -2.02 17.77
CA PHE A 156 3.79 -1.24 16.94
C PHE A 156 5.22 -1.30 17.48
N GLU A 157 5.41 -1.08 18.79
CA GLU A 157 6.73 -1.14 19.44
C GLU A 157 7.42 -2.48 19.22
N PHE A 158 6.69 -3.57 19.42
CA PHE A 158 7.20 -4.93 19.22
C PHE A 158 7.55 -5.17 17.75
N ALA A 159 6.64 -4.83 16.83
CA ALA A 159 6.85 -5.04 15.39
C ALA A 159 8.05 -4.24 14.87
N TYR A 160 8.18 -2.96 15.25
CA TYR A 160 9.29 -2.12 14.86
C TYR A 160 10.61 -2.55 15.53
N GLY A 161 10.57 -2.99 16.79
CA GLY A 161 11.70 -3.60 17.47
C GLY A 161 12.25 -4.82 16.72
N ARG A 162 11.36 -5.78 16.41
CA ARG A 162 11.67 -6.98 15.62
C ARG A 162 12.23 -6.64 14.24
N PHE A 163 11.64 -5.68 13.54
CA PHE A 163 12.14 -5.25 12.24
C PHE A 163 13.58 -4.70 12.29
N LYS A 164 13.92 -3.93 13.33
CA LYS A 164 15.30 -3.46 13.52
C LYS A 164 16.29 -4.60 13.75
N GLU A 165 15.87 -5.67 14.42
CA GLU A 165 16.70 -6.87 14.58
C GLU A 165 16.92 -7.56 13.22
N ILE A 166 15.86 -7.73 12.43
CA ILE A 166 15.96 -8.29 11.06
C ILE A 166 16.98 -7.51 10.22
N ILE A 167 16.90 -6.18 10.21
CA ILE A 167 17.83 -5.35 9.44
C ILE A 167 19.27 -5.47 9.95
N ARG A 168 19.48 -5.50 11.27
CA ARG A 168 20.83 -5.70 11.84
C ARG A 168 21.42 -7.04 11.46
N ASP A 169 20.61 -8.09 11.44
CA ASP A 169 21.03 -9.43 11.01
C ASP A 169 21.36 -9.44 9.52
N GLU A 170 20.54 -8.80 8.67
CA GLU A 170 20.82 -8.63 7.23
C GLU A 170 22.15 -7.89 6.98
N GLU A 171 22.41 -6.81 7.72
CA GLU A 171 23.65 -6.04 7.65
C GLU A 171 24.85 -6.85 8.11
N LEU A 172 24.73 -7.59 9.22
CA LEU A 172 25.78 -8.47 9.74
C LEU A 172 26.11 -9.56 8.72
N LEU A 173 25.11 -10.26 8.19
CA LEU A 173 25.31 -11.30 7.18
C LEU A 173 25.97 -10.74 5.91
N SER A 174 25.54 -9.57 5.45
CA SER A 174 26.13 -8.88 4.30
C SER A 174 27.61 -8.51 4.54
N SER A 175 27.96 -8.15 5.78
CA SER A 175 29.34 -7.85 6.16
C SER A 175 30.24 -9.10 6.24
N LEU A 176 29.67 -10.24 6.65
CA LEU A 176 30.37 -11.52 6.78
C LEU A 176 30.54 -12.22 5.42
N PHE A 177 29.60 -12.04 4.49
CA PHE A 177 29.58 -12.68 3.18
C PHE A 177 29.40 -11.68 2.04
N PRO A 178 30.36 -10.77 1.78
CA PRO A 178 30.21 -9.68 0.81
C PRO A 178 30.03 -10.13 -0.65
N ARG A 179 30.27 -11.42 -0.95
CA ARG A 179 30.07 -12.01 -2.29
C ARG A 179 28.73 -12.72 -2.45
N ALA A 180 28.00 -12.97 -1.36
CA ALA A 180 26.63 -13.48 -1.40
C ALA A 180 25.71 -12.26 -1.46
N LYS A 181 25.41 -11.77 -2.67
CA LYS A 181 24.33 -10.78 -2.81
C LYS A 181 23.01 -11.49 -2.58
N VAL A 182 22.27 -11.06 -1.56
CA VAL A 182 20.85 -11.34 -1.37
C VAL A 182 20.04 -10.35 -2.21
#